data_AF-A0A2H9KXJ0-F1
#
_entry.id   AF-A0A2H9KXJ0-F1
#
_cell.length_a   1.000
_cell.length_b   1.000
_cell.length_c   1.000
_cell.angle_alpha   90.00
_cell.angle_beta   90.00
_cell.angle_gamma   90.00
#
_symmetry.space_group_name_H-M   'P 1'
#
loop_
_entity.id
_entity.type
_entity.pdbx_description
1 polymer ?
#
loop_
_entity_poly.entity_id
_entity_poly.type
_entity_poly.pdbx_seq_one_letter_code
_entity_poly.pdbx_strand_id
1 'polypeptide(L)'
;MEIEISLQKGARHALSGLYASLRKLKQKRKGIVEAMQKTREEISKEREKSKKIKKAGLEDTNSQMGGKSAKSKKGNYFAAKGAKRKGKSWSNAFHSFYTSGGFLAVAGKNAKQNDELYANHLEENDLFFHADIQGAPALILKDGKDAGVSDLREAAQWAASYSSAWKVGAASVDVYAVEKQQISKHATGGHVGRGAFVLAGERKWFKAIPLCLKIGKLHDNLLILPQMHSQNLQKQAILSPGGEEKQQAAKKLSAHLSAKADLIAQLLPTGKFNIQL
;
A
#
# COMPACT_ATOMS: atom_id res chain seq x y z
N MET A 1 -14.67 -15.06 -29.53
CA MET A 1 -13.77 -14.77 -30.66
C MET A 1 -13.31 -16.10 -31.19
N GLU A 2 -14.12 -16.69 -32.07
CA GLU A 2 -13.81 -17.95 -32.75
C GLU A 2 -12.79 -17.66 -33.84
N ILE A 3 -11.81 -18.54 -34.00
CA ILE A 3 -10.80 -18.45 -35.05
C ILE A 3 -11.16 -19.51 -36.09
N GLU A 4 -11.71 -19.07 -37.21
CA GLU A 4 -11.86 -19.91 -38.41
C GLU A 4 -10.47 -20.24 -38.97
N ILE A 5 -10.17 -21.54 -39.09
CA ILE A 5 -8.90 -22.03 -39.63
C ILE A 5 -9.14 -22.63 -41.01
N SER A 6 -8.70 -21.92 -42.05
CA SER A 6 -8.64 -22.41 -43.44
C SER A 6 -7.67 -23.59 -43.57
N LEU A 7 -8.14 -24.70 -44.16
CA LEU A 7 -7.76 -26.06 -43.78
C LEU A 7 -6.78 -26.80 -44.73
N GLN A 8 -6.06 -26.15 -45.64
CA GLN A 8 -5.16 -26.92 -46.53
C GLN A 8 -3.67 -26.54 -46.57
N LYS A 9 -3.21 -25.46 -45.91
CA LYS A 9 -1.77 -25.21 -45.67
C LYS A 9 -1.45 -24.61 -44.28
N GLY A 10 -2.45 -24.46 -43.41
CA GLY A 10 -2.39 -23.52 -42.27
C GLY A 10 -2.00 -24.05 -40.88
N ALA A 11 -2.18 -25.33 -40.55
CA ALA A 11 -2.00 -25.78 -39.16
C ALA A 11 -0.52 -25.97 -38.75
N ARG A 12 0.31 -26.57 -39.62
CA ARG A 12 1.74 -26.81 -39.34
C ARG A 12 2.56 -25.52 -39.33
N HIS A 13 2.25 -24.57 -40.21
CA HIS A 13 2.89 -23.25 -40.23
C HIS A 13 2.49 -22.40 -39.03
N ALA A 14 1.20 -22.43 -38.62
CA ALA A 14 0.75 -21.74 -37.41
C ALA A 14 1.38 -22.32 -36.14
N LEU A 15 1.46 -23.65 -36.00
CA LEU A 15 2.17 -24.31 -34.90
C LEU A 15 3.66 -23.96 -34.88
N SER A 16 4.34 -23.99 -36.03
CA SER A 16 5.75 -23.59 -36.13
C SER A 16 5.98 -22.14 -35.69
N GLY A 17 5.10 -21.21 -36.09
CA GLY A 17 5.13 -19.81 -35.67
C GLY A 17 4.90 -19.63 -34.17
N LEU A 18 3.98 -20.40 -33.57
CA LEU A 18 3.73 -20.38 -32.13
C LEU A 18 4.94 -20.91 -31.33
N TYR A 19 5.54 -22.02 -31.77
CA TYR A 19 6.73 -22.59 -31.14
C TYR A 19 7.96 -21.66 -31.26
N ALA A 20 8.14 -21.00 -32.40
CA ALA A 20 9.20 -20.00 -32.58
C ALA A 20 9.02 -18.79 -31.65
N SER A 21 7.77 -18.33 -31.47
CA SER A 21 7.43 -17.23 -30.55
C SER A 21 7.64 -17.62 -29.08
N LEU A 22 7.25 -18.84 -28.70
CA LEU A 22 7.46 -19.38 -27.36
C LEU A 22 8.95 -19.51 -27.03
N ARG A 23 9.78 -19.93 -28.00
CA ARG A 23 11.24 -20.00 -27.86
C ARG A 23 11.85 -18.61 -27.65
N LYS A 24 11.42 -17.61 -28.43
CA LYS A 24 11.85 -16.20 -28.26
C LYS A 24 11.44 -15.64 -26.89
N LEU A 25 10.24 -15.94 -26.40
CA LEU A 25 9.78 -15.51 -25.07
C LEU A 25 10.56 -16.18 -23.93
N LYS A 26 10.85 -17.49 -24.04
CA LYS A 26 11.72 -18.20 -23.08
C LYS A 26 13.13 -17.60 -23.05
N GLN A 27 13.68 -17.24 -24.20
CA GLN A 27 15.00 -16.63 -24.28
C GLN A 27 15.03 -15.21 -23.70
N LYS A 28 14.00 -14.39 -23.96
CA LYS A 28 13.83 -13.08 -23.30
C LYS A 28 13.69 -13.23 -21.78
N ARG A 29 12.89 -14.20 -21.31
CA ARG A 29 12.76 -14.49 -19.87
C ARG A 29 14.10 -14.85 -19.24
N LYS A 30 14.92 -15.67 -19.92
CA LYS A 30 16.26 -16.02 -19.44
C LYS A 30 17.15 -14.80 -19.30
N GLY A 31 17.19 -13.92 -20.31
CA GLY A 31 17.97 -12.67 -20.25
C GLY A 31 17.48 -11.70 -19.17
N ILE A 32 16.17 -11.63 -18.92
CA ILE A 32 15.60 -10.82 -17.82
C ILE A 32 16.04 -11.36 -16.46
N VAL A 33 16.02 -12.68 -16.26
CA VAL A 33 16.46 -13.30 -15.00
C VAL A 33 17.96 -13.10 -14.77
N GLU A 34 18.79 -13.23 -15.81
CA GLU A 34 20.22 -12.97 -15.76
C GLU A 34 20.51 -11.50 -15.42
N ALA A 35 19.78 -10.55 -16.02
CA ALA A 35 19.88 -9.13 -15.69
C ALA A 35 19.50 -8.86 -14.23
N MET A 36 18.41 -9.47 -13.73
CA MET A 36 17.99 -9.34 -12.33
C MET A 36 19.01 -9.91 -11.34
N GLN A 37 19.67 -11.03 -11.69
CA GLN A 37 20.74 -11.59 -10.87
C GLN A 37 21.95 -10.66 -10.82
N LYS A 38 22.35 -10.10 -11.96
CA LYS A 38 23.45 -9.15 -12.03
C LYS A 38 23.18 -7.87 -11.24
N THR A 39 21.98 -7.30 -11.36
CA THR A 39 21.56 -6.15 -10.54
C THR A 39 21.54 -6.49 -9.04
N ARG A 40 21.15 -7.70 -8.67
CA ARG A 40 21.17 -8.15 -7.26
C ARG A 40 22.58 -8.27 -6.70
N GLU A 41 23.54 -8.72 -7.51
CA GLU A 41 24.96 -8.75 -7.15
C GLU A 41 25.61 -7.37 -7.08
N GLU A 42 25.22 -6.45 -7.95
CA GLU A 42 25.66 -5.05 -7.90
C GLU A 42 25.17 -4.38 -6.60
N ILE A 43 23.88 -4.57 -6.27
CA ILE A 43 23.30 -4.09 -5.00
C ILE A 43 24.00 -4.73 -3.79
N SER A 44 24.38 -6.01 -3.85
CA SER A 44 25.08 -6.66 -2.72
C SER A 44 26.49 -6.09 -2.52
N LYS A 45 27.23 -5.85 -3.62
CA LYS A 45 28.55 -5.21 -3.58
C LYS A 45 28.48 -3.77 -3.09
N GLU A 46 27.49 -3.00 -3.52
CA GLU A 46 27.26 -1.62 -3.06
C GLU A 46 26.94 -1.59 -1.56
N ARG A 47 26.08 -2.50 -1.09
CA ARG A 47 25.77 -2.66 0.33
C ARG A 47 26.98 -3.05 1.16
N GLU A 48 27.88 -3.89 0.65
CA GLU A 48 29.13 -4.21 1.35
C GLU A 48 30.08 -3.02 1.41
N LYS A 49 30.22 -2.25 0.33
CA LYS A 49 30.99 -1.00 0.33
C LYS A 49 30.42 -0.01 1.35
N SER A 50 29.10 0.20 1.37
CA SER A 50 28.44 1.04 2.37
C SER A 50 28.61 0.53 3.80
N LYS A 51 28.65 -0.80 4.02
CA LYS A 51 28.96 -1.38 5.35
C LYS A 51 30.41 -1.11 5.77
N LYS A 52 31.37 -1.18 4.85
CA LYS A 52 32.78 -0.86 5.12
C LYS A 52 32.97 0.62 5.43
N ILE A 53 32.32 1.51 4.69
CA ILE A 53 32.32 2.97 4.96
C ILE A 53 31.73 3.25 6.35
N LYS A 54 30.62 2.61 6.72
CA LYS A 54 30.03 2.73 8.07
C LYS A 54 30.92 2.17 9.18
N LYS A 55 31.78 1.19 8.88
CA LYS A 55 32.72 0.61 9.86
C LYS A 55 33.96 1.50 10.04
N ALA A 56 34.45 2.13 8.99
CA ALA A 56 35.57 3.07 9.04
C ALA A 56 35.20 4.41 9.71
N GLY A 57 33.95 4.88 9.55
CA GLY A 57 33.46 6.08 10.25
C GLY A 57 33.10 5.89 11.73
N LEU A 58 33.37 4.71 12.31
CA LEU A 58 32.99 4.35 13.69
C LEU A 58 34.16 4.37 14.69
N GLU A 59 35.39 4.67 14.26
CA GLU A 59 36.58 4.64 15.12
C GLU A 59 36.94 6.00 15.77
N ASP A 60 36.37 7.13 15.33
CA ASP A 60 36.83 8.47 15.78
C ASP A 60 35.95 9.23 16.77
N THR A 61 34.82 8.69 17.23
CA THR A 61 34.07 9.35 18.32
C THR A 61 33.35 8.34 19.20
N ASN A 62 34.01 7.90 20.25
CA ASN A 62 33.39 7.18 21.37
C ASN A 62 33.83 7.78 22.70
N SER A 63 33.03 8.70 23.24
CA SER A 63 32.88 8.88 24.68
C SER A 63 31.68 9.77 25.01
N GLN A 64 30.48 9.20 24.93
CA GLN A 64 29.53 9.19 26.06
C GLN A 64 28.27 8.39 25.71
N MET A 65 28.18 7.22 26.38
CA MET A 65 27.00 6.42 26.73
C MET A 65 25.93 6.17 25.65
N GLY A 66 25.62 4.95 25.22
CA GLY A 66 25.91 3.62 25.71
C GLY A 66 24.96 2.70 24.94
N GLY A 67 25.51 1.71 24.25
CA GLY A 67 24.80 0.95 23.23
C GLY A 67 23.61 0.13 23.75
N LYS A 68 22.67 -0.14 22.83
CA LYS A 68 22.21 -1.49 22.51
C LYS A 68 21.28 -1.51 21.29
N SER A 69 21.86 -2.04 20.21
CA SER A 69 21.22 -2.94 19.24
C SER A 69 20.25 -2.34 18.23
N ALA A 70 20.60 -2.53 16.95
CA ALA A 70 19.72 -2.45 15.80
C ALA A 70 18.47 -3.34 16.01
N LYS A 71 17.45 -2.77 16.65
CA LYS A 71 16.10 -3.31 16.65
C LYS A 71 15.48 -2.96 15.31
N SER A 72 15.15 -3.99 14.55
CA SER A 72 14.07 -3.96 13.56
C SER A 72 12.97 -3.00 14.05
N LYS A 73 12.79 -1.89 13.35
CA LYS A 73 11.83 -0.84 13.72
C LYS A 73 10.45 -1.53 13.76
N LYS A 74 9.91 -1.72 14.97
CA LYS A 74 8.55 -2.21 15.21
C LYS A 74 7.59 -1.28 14.47
N GLY A 75 7.11 -1.72 13.31
CA GLY A 75 6.06 -1.02 12.57
C GLY A 75 4.85 -0.86 13.48
N ASN A 76 4.48 0.39 13.76
CA ASN A 76 3.19 0.71 14.37
C ASN A 76 2.15 0.56 13.27
N TYR A 77 1.68 -0.67 13.13
CA TYR A 77 0.47 -0.99 12.41
C TYR A 77 -0.74 -0.71 13.31
N PHE A 78 -1.93 -0.75 12.71
CA PHE A 78 -3.26 -0.54 13.28
C PHE A 78 -3.65 -1.39 14.51
N ALA A 79 -2.89 -1.35 15.59
CA ALA A 79 -3.16 -2.12 16.79
C ALA A 79 -4.39 -1.58 17.52
N ALA A 80 -5.45 -2.38 17.52
CA ALA A 80 -6.48 -2.27 18.54
C ALA A 80 -5.84 -2.46 19.95
N LYS A 81 -5.98 -1.47 20.83
CA LYS A 81 -5.21 -1.34 22.08
C LYS A 81 -5.35 -2.54 23.04
N GLY A 82 -4.20 -3.07 23.45
CA GLY A 82 -4.01 -3.93 24.62
C GLY A 82 -2.71 -3.70 25.41
N ALA A 83 -1.91 -2.67 25.11
CA ALA A 83 -0.67 -2.38 25.86
C ALA A 83 -0.36 -0.88 25.95
N LYS A 84 -0.06 -0.40 27.17
CA LYS A 84 0.42 0.96 27.46
C LYS A 84 1.72 1.23 26.68
N ARG A 85 1.76 2.25 25.82
CA ARG A 85 2.96 2.65 25.06
C ARG A 85 3.40 4.06 25.44
N LYS A 86 4.70 4.20 25.78
CA LYS A 86 5.43 5.48 25.93
C LYS A 86 5.42 6.23 24.59
N GLY A 87 5.04 7.51 24.62
CA GLY A 87 5.06 8.46 23.49
C GLY A 87 4.02 8.18 22.40
N LYS A 88 2.91 8.94 22.35
CA LYS A 88 1.98 8.89 21.20
C LYS A 88 2.67 9.51 19.98
N SER A 89 3.06 8.70 19.00
CA SER A 89 3.30 9.19 17.64
C SER A 89 2.00 9.83 17.11
N TRP A 90 2.09 11.02 16.52
CA TRP A 90 0.96 11.80 15.99
C TRP A 90 0.12 10.98 14.99
N SER A 91 0.78 10.13 14.20
CA SER A 91 0.17 9.24 13.21
C SER A 91 -0.86 8.25 13.78
N ASN A 92 -0.83 7.98 15.08
CA ASN A 92 -1.80 7.10 15.75
C ASN A 92 -3.22 7.70 15.82
N ALA A 93 -3.37 9.03 15.62
CA ALA A 93 -4.67 9.68 15.55
C ALA A 93 -5.43 9.37 14.23
N PHE A 94 -4.69 8.98 13.20
CA PHE A 94 -5.14 8.81 11.81
C PHE A 94 -5.26 7.33 11.43
N HIS A 95 -5.56 7.06 10.16
CA HIS A 95 -5.35 5.79 9.51
C HIS A 95 -3.87 5.63 9.02
N SER A 96 -2.92 5.11 9.80
CA SER A 96 -1.55 4.80 9.42
C SER A 96 -1.16 3.31 9.29
N PHE A 97 -0.36 2.99 8.28
CA PHE A 97 0.39 1.73 8.19
C PHE A 97 1.77 1.99 7.57
N TYR A 98 2.70 1.05 7.76
CA TYR A 98 3.97 1.07 7.03
C TYR A 98 3.86 0.17 5.82
N THR A 99 4.34 0.61 4.67
CA THR A 99 4.46 -0.21 3.47
C THR A 99 5.53 -1.29 3.63
N SER A 100 5.59 -2.25 2.70
CA SER A 100 6.64 -3.28 2.68
C SER A 100 8.06 -2.72 2.66
N GLY A 101 8.28 -1.59 1.99
CA GLY A 101 9.55 -0.87 1.93
C GLY A 101 9.84 -0.01 3.17
N GLY A 102 8.90 0.08 4.12
CA GLY A 102 9.07 0.80 5.38
C GLY A 102 8.68 2.27 5.34
N PHE A 103 7.94 2.72 4.32
CA PHE A 103 7.41 4.07 4.22
C PHE A 103 6.11 4.19 5.02
N LEU A 104 5.91 5.30 5.71
CA LEU A 104 4.71 5.53 6.50
C LEU A 104 3.60 6.09 5.61
N ALA A 105 2.52 5.34 5.43
CA ALA A 105 1.28 5.82 4.82
C ALA A 105 0.32 6.27 5.93
N VAL A 106 -0.26 7.47 5.82
CA VAL A 106 -1.20 8.04 6.80
C VAL A 106 -2.40 8.67 6.10
N ALA A 107 -3.61 8.38 6.55
CA ALA A 107 -4.85 8.81 5.93
C ALA A 107 -5.88 9.33 6.94
N GLY A 108 -6.68 10.30 6.56
CA GLY A 108 -7.69 10.87 7.45
C GLY A 108 -8.89 9.93 7.61
N LYS A 109 -9.46 9.86 8.82
CA LYS A 109 -10.69 9.09 9.11
C LYS A 109 -11.97 9.80 8.66
N ASN A 110 -11.88 11.12 8.45
CA ASN A 110 -12.99 11.99 8.10
C ASN A 110 -12.45 13.27 7.45
N ALA A 111 -13.35 14.09 6.90
CA ALA A 111 -12.99 15.32 6.20
C ALA A 111 -12.16 16.31 7.06
N LYS A 112 -12.42 16.39 8.37
CA LYS A 112 -11.63 17.24 9.28
C LYS A 112 -10.19 16.73 9.40
N GLN A 113 -10.00 15.44 9.56
CA GLN A 113 -8.66 14.83 9.60
C GLN A 113 -7.95 14.90 8.25
N ASN A 114 -8.67 14.86 7.13
CA ASN A 114 -8.08 15.07 5.80
C ASN A 114 -7.46 16.47 5.69
N ASP A 115 -8.21 17.51 6.12
CA ASP A 115 -7.71 18.88 6.12
C ASP A 115 -6.53 19.05 7.10
N GLU A 116 -6.57 18.41 8.26
CA GLU A 116 -5.48 18.41 9.25
C GLU A 116 -4.20 17.78 8.71
N LEU A 117 -4.30 16.63 8.02
CA LEU A 117 -3.16 15.98 7.38
C LEU A 117 -2.54 16.86 6.29
N TYR A 118 -3.38 17.43 5.43
CA TYR A 118 -2.93 18.34 4.38
C TYR A 118 -2.20 19.56 4.97
N ALA A 119 -2.78 20.21 5.98
CA ALA A 119 -2.24 21.44 6.52
C ALA A 119 -0.96 21.24 7.36
N ASN A 120 -0.90 20.16 8.15
CA ASN A 120 0.14 20.02 9.18
C ASN A 120 1.16 18.91 8.90
N HIS A 121 0.88 18.00 7.98
CA HIS A 121 1.65 16.76 7.84
C HIS A 121 2.07 16.42 6.41
N LEU A 122 1.58 17.13 5.39
CA LEU A 122 2.02 17.03 4.01
C LEU A 122 3.29 17.87 3.78
N GLU A 123 4.38 17.19 3.47
CA GLU A 123 5.70 17.78 3.24
C GLU A 123 6.16 17.61 1.78
N GLU A 124 7.25 18.27 1.40
CA GLU A 124 7.71 18.35 0.01
C GLU A 124 8.13 17.00 -0.61
N ASN A 125 8.62 16.08 0.23
CA ASN A 125 9.07 14.76 -0.23
C ASN A 125 7.95 13.71 -0.23
N ASP A 126 6.75 14.08 0.22
CA ASP A 126 5.63 13.16 0.30
C ASP A 126 4.88 13.04 -1.03
N LEU A 127 4.06 11.99 -1.12
CA LEU A 127 3.04 11.87 -2.16
C LEU A 127 1.65 11.80 -1.55
N PHE A 128 0.74 12.61 -2.10
CA PHE A 128 -0.67 12.59 -1.75
C PHE A 128 -1.42 11.65 -2.69
N PHE A 129 -2.22 10.74 -2.14
CA PHE A 129 -3.03 9.75 -2.84
C PHE A 129 -4.51 9.98 -2.57
N HIS A 130 -5.32 9.79 -3.62
CA HIS A 130 -6.77 9.81 -3.51
C HIS A 130 -7.38 8.95 -4.63
N ALA A 131 -8.42 8.17 -4.32
CA ALA A 131 -9.14 7.41 -5.33
C ALA A 131 -10.00 8.36 -6.17
N ASP A 132 -10.17 8.09 -7.45
CA ASP A 132 -10.96 8.94 -8.36
C ASP A 132 -12.47 8.71 -8.19
N ILE A 133 -12.92 8.92 -6.94
CA ILE A 133 -14.29 8.77 -6.50
C ILE A 133 -14.52 9.65 -5.26
N GLN A 134 -15.75 10.12 -5.08
CA GLN A 134 -16.14 10.90 -3.91
C GLN A 134 -15.99 10.09 -2.61
N GLY A 135 -15.62 10.76 -1.51
CA GLY A 135 -15.50 10.11 -0.21
C GLY A 135 -14.30 9.17 -0.07
N ALA A 136 -13.28 9.30 -0.93
CA ALA A 136 -11.99 8.68 -0.68
C ALA A 136 -11.23 9.42 0.42
N PRO A 137 -10.40 8.72 1.22
CA PRO A 137 -9.56 9.38 2.20
C PRO A 137 -8.43 10.15 1.52
N ALA A 138 -8.00 11.26 2.13
CA ALA A 138 -6.73 11.88 1.82
C ALA A 138 -5.62 11.03 2.45
N LEU A 139 -4.83 10.33 1.64
CA LEU A 139 -3.70 9.52 2.10
C LEU A 139 -2.38 10.22 1.73
N ILE A 140 -1.45 10.29 2.66
CA ILE A 140 -0.09 10.79 2.47
C ILE A 140 0.87 9.63 2.65
N LEU A 141 1.72 9.39 1.66
CA LEU A 141 2.87 8.51 1.79
C LEU A 141 4.09 9.37 2.11
N LYS A 142 4.58 9.26 3.35
CA LYS A 142 5.77 9.97 3.80
C LYS A 142 7.00 9.52 3.02
N ASP A 143 7.81 10.47 2.56
CA ASP A 143 8.96 10.23 1.66
C ASP A 143 8.57 9.46 0.39
N GLY A 144 7.34 9.65 -0.08
CA GLY A 144 6.76 8.91 -1.19
C GLY A 144 7.50 9.06 -2.52
N LYS A 145 8.25 10.15 -2.73
CA LYS A 145 9.07 10.34 -3.94
C LYS A 145 10.21 9.32 -4.03
N ASP A 146 10.71 8.86 -2.89
CA ASP A 146 11.76 7.84 -2.79
C ASP A 146 11.21 6.40 -2.74
N ALA A 147 9.88 6.25 -2.72
CA ALA A 147 9.23 4.96 -2.53
C ALA A 147 9.21 4.10 -3.80
N GLY A 148 9.38 2.79 -3.62
CA GLY A 148 9.36 1.82 -4.71
C GLY A 148 7.96 1.60 -5.29
N VAL A 149 7.88 0.99 -6.47
CA VAL A 149 6.60 0.71 -7.14
C VAL A 149 5.65 -0.12 -6.25
N SER A 150 6.17 -1.06 -5.47
CA SER A 150 5.37 -1.85 -4.51
C SER A 150 4.74 -0.97 -3.43
N ASP A 151 5.49 -0.04 -2.86
CA ASP A 151 5.03 0.87 -1.80
C ASP A 151 3.93 1.79 -2.30
N LEU A 152 4.12 2.34 -3.50
CA LEU A 152 3.13 3.19 -4.16
C LEU A 152 1.83 2.43 -4.46
N ARG A 153 1.94 1.17 -4.90
CA ARG A 153 0.76 0.34 -5.16
C ARG A 153 0.04 -0.07 -3.87
N GLU A 154 0.76 -0.31 -2.78
CA GLU A 154 0.18 -0.56 -1.47
C GLU A 154 -0.61 0.65 -0.95
N ALA A 155 -0.02 1.84 -1.04
CA ALA A 155 -0.70 3.11 -0.71
C ALA A 155 -1.96 3.30 -1.57
N ALA A 156 -1.86 3.04 -2.88
CA ALA A 156 -3.00 3.12 -3.80
C ALA A 156 -4.11 2.11 -3.46
N GLN A 157 -3.78 0.84 -3.19
CA GLN A 157 -4.77 -0.17 -2.80
C GLN A 157 -5.45 0.16 -1.48
N TRP A 158 -4.71 0.75 -0.54
CA TRP A 158 -5.32 1.23 0.71
C TRP A 158 -6.33 2.35 0.43
N ALA A 159 -5.93 3.40 -0.31
CA ALA A 159 -6.79 4.53 -0.66
C ALA A 159 -8.05 4.10 -1.43
N ALA A 160 -7.90 3.18 -2.39
CA ALA A 160 -9.00 2.56 -3.11
C ALA A 160 -9.97 1.83 -2.17
N SER A 161 -9.44 0.99 -1.28
CA SER A 161 -10.25 0.11 -0.42
C SER A 161 -11.00 0.84 0.69
N TYR A 162 -10.50 2.00 1.14
CA TYR A 162 -11.18 2.85 2.13
C TYR A 162 -12.06 3.93 1.50
N SER A 163 -12.16 3.98 0.18
CA SER A 163 -13.04 4.92 -0.52
C SER A 163 -14.50 4.44 -0.55
N SER A 164 -15.39 5.31 -1.03
CA SER A 164 -16.80 4.96 -1.25
C SER A 164 -17.00 3.86 -2.30
N ALA A 165 -15.99 3.55 -3.11
CA ALA A 165 -16.02 2.43 -4.06
C ALA A 165 -16.32 1.09 -3.35
N TRP A 166 -15.87 0.94 -2.10
CA TRP A 166 -16.16 -0.25 -1.30
C TRP A 166 -17.65 -0.36 -0.98
N LYS A 167 -18.28 0.77 -0.61
CA LYS A 167 -19.70 0.82 -0.24
C LYS A 167 -20.61 0.47 -1.43
N VAL A 168 -20.24 0.87 -2.64
CA VAL A 168 -21.01 0.56 -3.86
C VAL A 168 -20.69 -0.81 -4.45
N GLY A 169 -19.78 -1.58 -3.84
CA GLY A 169 -19.45 -2.93 -4.29
C GLY A 169 -18.56 -3.00 -5.53
N ALA A 170 -17.81 -1.95 -5.86
CA ALA A 170 -16.93 -1.95 -7.02
C ALA A 170 -15.76 -2.92 -6.84
N ALA A 171 -15.37 -3.63 -7.91
CA ALA A 171 -14.22 -4.52 -7.87
C ALA A 171 -12.87 -3.75 -7.83
N SER A 172 -12.82 -2.60 -8.49
CA SER A 172 -11.63 -1.75 -8.60
C SER A 172 -12.00 -0.28 -8.77
N VAL A 173 -11.07 0.62 -8.47
CA VAL A 173 -11.17 2.06 -8.77
C VAL A 173 -9.80 2.59 -9.20
N ASP A 174 -9.80 3.62 -10.01
CA ASP A 174 -8.58 4.36 -10.33
C ASP A 174 -8.13 5.18 -9.12
N VAL A 175 -6.81 5.28 -8.93
CA VAL A 175 -6.20 6.11 -7.89
C VAL A 175 -5.16 7.00 -8.55
N TYR A 176 -5.03 8.23 -8.07
CA TYR A 176 -3.94 9.10 -8.48
C TYR A 176 -3.05 9.45 -7.30
N ALA A 177 -1.79 9.74 -7.60
CA ALA A 177 -0.86 10.41 -6.70
C ALA A 177 -0.41 11.76 -7.29
N VAL A 178 -0.21 12.73 -6.41
CA VAL A 178 0.28 14.08 -6.72
C VAL A 178 1.28 14.54 -5.66
N GLU A 179 2.13 15.47 -6.05
CA GLU A 179 3.06 16.15 -5.13
C GLU A 179 2.37 17.29 -4.38
N LYS A 180 3.02 17.78 -3.32
CA LYS A 180 2.49 18.87 -2.50
C LYS A 180 2.20 20.15 -3.29
N GLN A 181 3.07 20.52 -4.23
CA GLN A 181 2.91 21.71 -5.08
C GLN A 181 1.66 21.65 -5.97
N GLN A 182 1.16 20.45 -6.23
CA GLN A 182 0.06 20.20 -7.15
C GLN A 182 -1.30 20.20 -6.46
N ILE A 183 -1.35 20.34 -5.14
CA ILE A 183 -2.57 20.27 -4.35
C ILE A 183 -2.78 21.57 -3.59
N SER A 184 -4.00 22.10 -3.64
CA SER A 184 -4.37 23.37 -3.02
C SER A 184 -5.75 23.31 -2.38
N LYS A 185 -5.98 24.14 -1.35
CA LYS A 185 -7.32 24.43 -0.79
C LYS A 185 -7.98 25.66 -1.42
N HIS A 186 -7.29 26.32 -2.35
CA HIS A 186 -7.78 27.51 -3.04
C HIS A 186 -8.13 27.17 -4.49
N ALA A 187 -9.36 27.49 -4.87
CA ALA A 187 -9.85 27.50 -6.24
C ALA A 187 -9.98 28.94 -6.74
N THR A 188 -10.15 29.11 -8.05
CA THR A 188 -10.31 30.44 -8.72
C THR A 188 -11.46 31.27 -8.14
N GLY A 189 -12.44 30.66 -7.46
CA GLY A 189 -13.58 31.33 -6.82
C GLY A 189 -13.56 31.33 -5.28
N GLY A 190 -12.45 30.98 -4.63
CA GLY A 190 -12.35 30.99 -3.15
C GLY A 190 -11.82 29.68 -2.57
N HIS A 191 -12.23 29.32 -1.36
CA HIS A 191 -11.76 28.11 -0.68
C HIS A 191 -12.67 26.92 -1.00
N VAL A 192 -12.08 25.74 -1.18
CA VAL A 192 -12.87 24.51 -1.28
C VAL A 192 -13.31 24.02 0.10
N GLY A 193 -14.44 23.30 0.12
CA GLY A 193 -15.01 22.73 1.33
C GLY A 193 -14.07 21.76 2.06
N ARG A 194 -14.48 21.35 3.27
CA ARG A 194 -13.69 20.43 4.09
C ARG A 194 -13.46 19.09 3.37
N GLY A 195 -12.24 18.58 3.44
CA GLY A 195 -11.82 17.33 2.80
C GLY A 195 -11.76 17.35 1.28
N ALA A 196 -12.09 18.48 0.63
CA ALA A 196 -11.91 18.68 -0.80
C ALA A 196 -10.58 19.37 -1.10
N PHE A 197 -10.04 19.12 -2.29
CA PHE A 197 -8.76 19.67 -2.74
C PHE A 197 -8.82 19.99 -4.23
N VAL A 198 -8.13 21.05 -4.63
CA VAL A 198 -7.90 21.44 -6.02
C VAL A 198 -6.58 20.85 -6.47
N LEU A 199 -6.55 20.28 -7.67
CA LEU A 199 -5.35 19.67 -8.25
C LEU A 199 -4.90 20.43 -9.49
N ALA A 200 -3.59 20.64 -9.61
CA ALA A 200 -2.96 21.27 -10.76
C ALA A 200 -1.85 20.38 -11.34
N GLY A 201 -1.69 20.41 -12.67
CA GLY A 201 -0.65 19.65 -13.37
C GLY A 201 -0.96 18.17 -13.56
N GLU A 202 0.10 17.41 -13.89
CA GLU A 202 0.00 15.99 -14.25
C GLU A 202 -0.19 15.08 -13.02
N ARG A 203 -0.99 14.02 -13.16
CA ARG A 203 -1.24 13.06 -12.09
C ARG A 203 -0.56 11.74 -12.40
N LYS A 204 0.06 11.13 -11.38
CA LYS A 204 0.53 9.74 -11.48
C LYS A 204 -0.64 8.79 -11.26
N TRP A 205 -1.06 8.06 -12.30
CA TRP A 205 -2.22 7.19 -12.24
C TRP A 205 -1.88 5.74 -11.90
N PHE A 206 -2.71 5.15 -11.05
CA PHE A 206 -2.76 3.74 -10.72
C PHE A 206 -4.14 3.22 -11.16
N LYS A 207 -4.17 2.60 -12.34
CA LYS A 207 -5.42 2.20 -12.99
C LYS A 207 -5.93 0.87 -12.47
N ALA A 208 -7.27 0.76 -12.36
CA ALA A 208 -7.99 -0.43 -11.95
C ALA A 208 -7.39 -1.09 -10.69
N ILE A 209 -7.16 -0.29 -9.63
CA ILE A 209 -6.64 -0.82 -8.38
C ILE A 209 -7.73 -1.63 -7.68
N PRO A 210 -7.51 -2.92 -7.40
CA PRO A 210 -8.52 -3.77 -6.80
C PRO A 210 -8.78 -3.39 -5.34
N LEU A 211 -10.05 -3.38 -4.96
CA LEU A 211 -10.46 -3.15 -3.58
C LEU A 211 -10.26 -4.44 -2.78
N CYS A 212 -9.09 -4.55 -2.16
CA CYS A 212 -8.74 -5.73 -1.39
C CYS A 212 -7.83 -5.40 -0.22
N LEU A 213 -8.19 -5.91 0.95
CA LEU A 213 -7.43 -5.76 2.18
C LEU A 213 -7.15 -7.14 2.76
N LYS A 214 -6.15 -7.22 3.62
CA LYS A 214 -5.97 -8.37 4.50
C LYS A 214 -5.97 -7.91 5.94
N ILE A 215 -6.61 -8.70 6.80
CA ILE A 215 -6.65 -8.48 8.24
C ILE A 215 -6.06 -9.70 8.93
N GLY A 216 -5.28 -9.49 9.99
CA GLY A 216 -4.63 -10.60 10.70
C GLY A 216 -3.85 -10.14 11.91
N LYS A 217 -3.19 -11.08 12.59
CA LYS A 217 -2.37 -10.80 13.77
C LYS A 217 -0.89 -10.73 13.43
N LEU A 218 -0.20 -9.72 13.94
CA LEU A 218 1.26 -9.70 14.03
C LEU A 218 1.65 -9.66 15.50
N HIS A 219 2.06 -10.82 16.02
CA HIS A 219 2.11 -11.08 17.46
C HIS A 219 0.73 -10.83 18.08
N ASP A 220 0.63 -10.01 19.13
CA ASP A 220 -0.65 -9.67 19.77
C ASP A 220 -1.40 -8.50 19.11
N ASN A 221 -0.85 -7.90 18.05
CA ASN A 221 -1.48 -6.75 17.41
C ASN A 221 -2.34 -7.21 16.23
N LEU A 222 -3.62 -6.83 16.26
CA LEU A 222 -4.53 -6.95 15.12
C LEU A 222 -4.21 -5.85 14.10
N LEU A 223 -3.99 -6.20 12.83
CA LEU A 223 -3.62 -5.26 11.77
C LEU A 223 -4.52 -5.45 10.56
N ILE A 224 -4.78 -4.35 9.84
CA ILE A 224 -5.37 -4.35 8.50
C ILE A 224 -4.40 -3.67 7.54
N LEU A 225 -4.13 -4.32 6.40
CA LEU A 225 -3.14 -3.91 5.42
C LEU A 225 -3.72 -4.07 4.00
N PRO A 226 -3.15 -3.40 2.99
CA PRO A 226 -3.38 -3.79 1.60
C PRO A 226 -3.09 -5.27 1.42
N GLN A 227 -3.93 -5.97 0.66
CA GLN A 227 -3.71 -7.40 0.36
C GLN A 227 -2.30 -7.65 -0.21
N MET A 228 -1.82 -6.75 -1.08
CA MET A 228 -0.51 -6.87 -1.73
C MET A 228 0.70 -6.63 -0.82
N HIS A 229 0.49 -6.19 0.42
CA HIS A 229 1.57 -5.96 1.38
C HIS A 229 2.34 -7.26 1.67
N SER A 230 3.67 -7.23 1.77
CA SER A 230 4.51 -8.43 1.93
C SER A 230 4.44 -9.08 3.32
N GLN A 231 4.19 -8.31 4.37
CA GLN A 231 4.07 -8.79 5.75
C GLN A 231 3.07 -9.95 5.88
N ASN A 232 3.53 -11.11 6.31
CA ASN A 232 2.67 -12.23 6.65
C ASN A 232 1.98 -11.97 8.01
N LEU A 233 0.67 -12.21 8.08
CA LEU A 233 -0.13 -12.07 9.29
C LEU A 233 -0.65 -13.46 9.73
N GLN A 234 -0.60 -13.73 11.02
CA GLN A 234 -1.17 -14.94 11.60
C GLN A 234 -2.70 -14.88 11.51
N LYS A 235 -3.33 -16.02 11.17
CA LYS A 235 -4.78 -16.14 11.00
C LYS A 235 -5.34 -15.07 10.04
N GLN A 236 -4.63 -14.84 8.94
CA GLN A 236 -5.02 -13.78 8.01
C GLN A 236 -6.32 -14.13 7.29
N ALA A 237 -7.15 -13.12 7.08
CA ALA A 237 -8.31 -13.18 6.21
C ALA A 237 -8.20 -12.12 5.13
N ILE A 238 -8.57 -12.46 3.90
CA ILE A 238 -8.66 -11.55 2.78
C ILE A 238 -10.08 -10.98 2.70
N LEU A 239 -10.16 -9.67 2.51
CA LEU A 239 -11.38 -8.89 2.49
C LEU A 239 -11.54 -8.26 1.12
N SER A 240 -12.76 -8.30 0.59
CA SER A 240 -13.16 -7.60 -0.64
C SER A 240 -14.60 -7.10 -0.49
N PRO A 241 -15.08 -6.17 -1.33
CA PRO A 241 -16.48 -5.82 -1.38
C PRO A 241 -17.35 -7.05 -1.66
N GLY A 242 -18.50 -7.16 -0.99
CA GLY A 242 -19.36 -8.35 -1.09
C GLY A 242 -20.77 -8.13 -0.54
N GLY A 243 -21.40 -9.19 -0.05
CA GLY A 243 -22.79 -9.16 0.41
C GLY A 243 -22.97 -9.11 1.94
N GLU A 244 -21.93 -9.41 2.72
CA GLU A 244 -22.06 -9.54 4.18
C GLU A 244 -21.99 -8.19 4.89
N GLU A 245 -22.92 -7.93 5.81
CA GLU A 245 -22.93 -6.68 6.57
C GLU A 245 -21.72 -6.56 7.50
N LYS A 246 -21.26 -5.33 7.71
CA LYS A 246 -20.04 -5.02 8.48
C LYS A 246 -20.02 -5.67 9.87
N GLN A 247 -21.15 -5.67 10.59
CA GLN A 247 -21.26 -6.26 11.92
C GLN A 247 -21.17 -7.79 11.90
N GLN A 248 -21.72 -8.43 10.87
CA GLN A 248 -21.64 -9.88 10.69
C GLN A 248 -20.20 -10.28 10.31
N ALA A 249 -19.61 -9.55 9.37
CA ALA A 249 -18.21 -9.68 8.98
C ALA A 249 -17.27 -9.57 10.19
N ALA A 250 -17.47 -8.54 11.04
CA ALA A 250 -16.69 -8.35 12.26
C ALA A 250 -16.85 -9.50 13.27
N LYS A 251 -18.04 -10.09 13.40
CA LYS A 251 -18.29 -11.27 14.25
C LYS A 251 -17.56 -12.52 13.73
N LYS A 252 -17.64 -12.80 12.42
CA LYS A 252 -16.90 -13.93 11.81
C LYS A 252 -15.40 -13.78 12.00
N LEU A 253 -14.87 -12.60 11.71
CA LEU A 253 -13.47 -12.27 11.92
C LEU A 253 -13.07 -12.32 13.40
N SER A 254 -13.95 -11.93 14.32
CA SER A 254 -13.72 -12.00 15.77
C SER A 254 -13.46 -13.43 16.23
N ALA A 255 -14.26 -14.38 15.75
CA ALA A 255 -14.08 -15.80 16.06
C ALA A 255 -12.77 -16.34 15.48
N HIS A 256 -12.48 -16.06 14.20
CA HIS A 256 -11.27 -16.52 13.54
C HIS A 256 -10.00 -15.94 14.18
N LEU A 257 -9.95 -14.62 14.36
CA LEU A 257 -8.78 -13.90 14.85
C LEU A 257 -8.61 -13.98 16.36
N SER A 258 -9.64 -14.38 17.13
CA SER A 258 -9.64 -14.31 18.60
C SER A 258 -9.36 -12.88 19.07
N ALA A 259 -10.14 -11.91 18.56
CA ALA A 259 -10.05 -10.48 18.87
C ALA A 259 -11.46 -9.89 18.98
N LYS A 260 -11.66 -8.81 19.75
CA LYS A 260 -13.01 -8.24 19.96
C LYS A 260 -13.62 -7.74 18.64
N ALA A 261 -14.88 -8.08 18.39
CA ALA A 261 -15.62 -7.65 17.19
C ALA A 261 -15.64 -6.13 17.01
N ASP A 262 -15.80 -5.35 18.08
CA ASP A 262 -15.81 -3.88 18.00
C ASP A 262 -14.49 -3.31 17.48
N LEU A 263 -13.38 -3.92 17.90
CA LEU A 263 -12.05 -3.51 17.45
C LEU A 263 -11.85 -3.84 15.97
N ILE A 264 -12.33 -4.99 15.51
CA ILE A 264 -12.31 -5.35 14.09
C ILE A 264 -13.19 -4.39 13.29
N ALA A 265 -14.41 -4.12 13.76
CA ALA A 265 -15.34 -3.22 13.07
C ALA A 265 -14.78 -1.80 12.89
N GLN A 266 -13.99 -1.31 13.85
CA GLN A 266 -13.29 -0.02 13.75
C GLN A 266 -12.18 0.00 12.69
N LEU A 267 -11.58 -1.16 12.39
CA LEU A 267 -10.56 -1.28 11.35
C LEU A 267 -11.16 -1.40 9.95
N LEU A 268 -12.31 -2.06 9.82
CA LEU A 268 -12.94 -2.31 8.52
C LEU A 268 -13.40 -1.01 7.85
N PRO A 269 -13.32 -0.90 6.50
CA PRO A 269 -13.95 0.18 5.75
C PRO A 269 -15.47 0.19 5.92
N THR A 270 -16.15 1.15 5.29
CA THR A 270 -17.62 1.19 5.28
C THR A 270 -18.17 0.42 4.08
N GLY A 271 -19.23 -0.36 4.27
CA GLY A 271 -19.86 -1.16 3.22
C GLY A 271 -20.04 -2.62 3.64
N LYS A 272 -20.18 -3.47 2.62
CA LYS A 272 -20.39 -4.91 2.77
C LYS A 272 -19.15 -5.70 2.36
N PHE A 273 -19.05 -6.93 2.80
CA PHE A 273 -17.83 -7.71 2.76
C PHE A 273 -18.04 -9.08 2.13
N ASN A 274 -17.01 -9.53 1.44
CA ASN A 274 -16.71 -10.93 1.17
C ASN A 274 -15.42 -11.27 1.93
N ILE A 275 -15.41 -12.40 2.64
CA ILE A 275 -14.32 -12.80 3.53
C ILE A 275 -13.81 -14.17 3.08
N GLN A 276 -12.51 -14.25 2.81
CA GLN A 276 -11.79 -15.50 2.58
C GLN A 276 -10.82 -15.72 3.75
N LEU A 277 -11.06 -16.78 4.52
CA LEU A 277 -10.25 -17.19 5.67
C LEU A 277 -9.06 -18.07 5.26
#